data_AF-A0A7S2IDF7-F1
#
_entry.id   AF-A0A7S2IDF7-F1
#
_cell.length_a   1.000
_cell.length_b   1.000
_cell.length_c   1.000
_cell.angle_alpha   90.00
_cell.angle_beta   90.00
_cell.angle_gamma   90.00
#
_symmetry.space_group_name_H-M   'P 1'
#
loop_
_entity.id
_entity.type
_entity.pdbx_description
1 polymer ?
#
loop_
_entity_poly.entity_id
_entity_poly.type
_entity_poly.pdbx_seq_one_letter_code
_entity_poly.pdbx_strand_id
1 'polypeptide(L)'
;AQAVCGAVRPPPPASVPARPHAEPPGPTTRMGDRGADAQAATDPSLAQRIVDEESCTDVEKGMKTPEADVGGGDAKDTPIKTGTNRLGEAAAAKPPLKEALLSVGWTFPSDHAVSQGQPDYLDGSCLIYAEERLLDVVDFRGAHSAAVGCHGQKASSASYEWSAGRGKAAGVLHSGDVMSADGGTHVIRVRLADLPASATDCFFAISAYNCRNLSLFRSLNVRLLDADRPTRPLATLRGSDVPARSGAVVVCSLNRRLNTWGVRSITRTCEATVRDYSPVEAAIRPVQESHVRWRRRGPLVLLATLAQLGRATPSERAPGCDDEDRKDLVVLLLKLPTILFQEIVRFI
;
A
#
# COMPACT_ATOMS: atom_id res chain seq x y z
N ALA A 1 20.51 -66.21 18.66
CA ALA A 1 19.29 -65.40 18.81
C ALA A 1 19.44 -64.13 17.97
N GLN A 2 18.89 -64.14 16.76
CA GLN A 2 18.80 -62.96 15.88
C GLN A 2 17.31 -62.71 15.65
N ALA A 3 16.82 -61.55 16.08
CA ALA A 3 15.44 -61.13 15.95
C ALA A 3 15.25 -60.44 14.59
N VAL A 4 14.43 -61.05 13.74
CA VAL A 4 13.99 -60.49 12.46
C VAL A 4 12.78 -59.60 12.73
N CYS A 5 12.94 -58.29 12.56
CA CYS A 5 11.82 -57.34 12.54
C CYS A 5 11.13 -57.40 11.18
N GLY A 6 9.96 -58.04 11.11
CA GLY A 6 9.08 -58.03 9.94
C GLY A 6 8.30 -56.71 9.86
N ALA A 7 8.51 -55.96 8.78
CA ALA A 7 7.73 -54.77 8.46
C ALA A 7 6.36 -55.17 7.91
N VAL A 8 5.29 -54.78 8.62
CA VAL A 8 3.90 -54.93 8.16
C VAL A 8 3.59 -53.82 7.17
N ARG A 9 3.21 -54.20 5.93
CA ARG A 9 2.73 -53.25 4.92
C ARG A 9 1.32 -52.76 5.29
N PRO A 10 1.03 -51.45 5.14
CA PRO A 10 -0.33 -50.95 5.31
C PRO A 10 -1.23 -51.38 4.14
N PRO A 11 -2.53 -51.54 4.37
CA PRO A 11 -3.49 -51.90 3.33
C PRO A 11 -3.66 -50.76 2.31
N PRO A 12 -4.03 -51.07 1.06
CA PRO A 12 -4.28 -50.06 0.03
C PRO A 12 -5.53 -49.23 0.36
N PRO A 13 -5.57 -47.95 -0.07
CA PRO A 13 -6.73 -47.09 0.15
C PRO A 13 -7.95 -47.57 -0.63
N ALA A 14 -9.12 -47.47 0.00
CA ALA A 14 -10.41 -47.78 -0.59
C ALA A 14 -10.70 -46.88 -1.80
N SER A 15 -11.23 -47.48 -2.87
CA SER A 15 -11.65 -46.82 -4.10
C SER A 15 -12.80 -45.84 -3.82
N VAL A 16 -12.58 -44.58 -4.18
CA VAL A 16 -13.59 -43.51 -4.13
C VAL A 16 -14.56 -43.68 -5.31
N PRO A 17 -15.88 -43.67 -5.11
CA PRO A 17 -16.83 -43.73 -6.20
C PRO A 17 -16.81 -42.44 -7.03
N ALA A 18 -16.85 -42.60 -8.35
CA ALA A 18 -16.88 -41.52 -9.32
C ALA A 18 -18.10 -40.60 -9.10
N ARG A 19 -17.85 -39.29 -9.02
CA ARG A 19 -18.91 -38.27 -9.03
C ARG A 19 -19.54 -38.18 -10.43
N PRO A 20 -20.88 -38.03 -10.54
CA PRO A 20 -21.52 -37.76 -11.82
C PRO A 20 -21.12 -36.36 -12.33
N HIS A 21 -20.89 -36.27 -13.63
CA HIS A 21 -20.65 -35.03 -14.36
C HIS A 21 -21.83 -34.07 -14.19
N ALA A 22 -21.59 -32.92 -13.57
CA ALA A 22 -22.50 -31.78 -13.60
C ALA A 22 -22.24 -30.98 -14.88
N GLU A 23 -23.30 -30.70 -15.64
CA GLU A 23 -23.27 -29.82 -16.80
C GLU A 23 -22.82 -28.39 -16.42
N PRO A 24 -22.11 -27.68 -17.32
CA PRO A 24 -21.73 -26.29 -17.08
C PRO A 24 -22.95 -25.37 -17.20
N PRO A 25 -23.17 -24.43 -16.25
CA PRO A 25 -24.21 -23.43 -16.39
C PRO A 25 -23.84 -22.46 -17.52
N GLY A 26 -24.78 -22.28 -18.47
CA GLY A 26 -24.63 -21.34 -19.57
C GLY A 26 -24.62 -19.87 -19.10
N PRO A 27 -23.98 -18.95 -19.85
CA PRO A 27 -23.87 -17.56 -19.46
C PRO A 27 -25.13 -16.80 -19.89
N THR A 28 -26.06 -16.58 -18.96
CA THR A 28 -27.10 -15.55 -19.12
C THR A 28 -27.29 -14.79 -17.82
N THR A 29 -26.59 -13.67 -17.70
CA THR A 29 -27.01 -12.58 -16.81
C THR A 29 -26.80 -11.28 -17.56
N ARG A 30 -27.91 -10.70 -18.02
CA ARG A 30 -27.98 -9.35 -18.57
C ARG A 30 -27.48 -8.36 -17.51
N MET A 31 -26.52 -7.51 -17.87
CA MET A 31 -26.27 -6.26 -17.15
C MET A 31 -27.51 -5.39 -17.22
N GLY A 32 -28.20 -5.20 -16.11
CA GLY A 32 -29.44 -4.41 -16.06
C GLY A 32 -29.79 -3.83 -14.71
N ASP A 33 -29.34 -4.39 -13.58
CA ASP A 33 -29.64 -3.84 -12.25
C ASP A 33 -28.37 -3.30 -11.58
N ARG A 34 -28.09 -2.02 -11.83
CA ARG A 34 -27.25 -1.20 -10.94
C ARG A 34 -28.14 -0.78 -9.78
N GLY A 35 -28.11 -1.54 -8.69
CA GLY A 35 -28.88 -1.27 -7.47
C GLY A 35 -28.53 0.09 -6.86
N ALA A 36 -29.56 0.80 -6.38
CA ALA A 36 -29.52 2.14 -5.79
C ALA A 36 -28.54 2.29 -4.60
N ASP A 37 -28.02 1.19 -4.05
CA ASP A 37 -27.12 1.21 -2.88
C ASP A 37 -25.68 1.65 -3.19
N ALA A 38 -25.25 1.62 -4.46
CA ALA A 38 -23.90 2.03 -4.85
C ALA A 38 -23.72 3.57 -4.89
N GLN A 39 -24.79 4.33 -5.14
CA GLN A 39 -24.73 5.80 -5.22
C GLN A 39 -24.43 6.48 -3.87
N ALA A 40 -24.67 5.81 -2.74
CA ALA A 40 -24.40 6.37 -1.41
C ALA A 40 -22.93 6.25 -0.97
N ALA A 41 -22.10 5.50 -1.72
CA ALA A 41 -20.72 5.22 -1.38
C ALA A 41 -19.70 6.18 -2.03
N THR A 42 -20.16 7.02 -2.96
CA THR A 42 -19.30 7.88 -3.78
C THR A 42 -19.55 9.37 -3.51
N ASP A 43 -18.48 10.17 -3.60
CA ASP A 43 -18.57 11.64 -3.56
C ASP A 43 -17.90 12.23 -4.81
N PRO A 44 -18.66 12.45 -5.90
CA PRO A 44 -18.10 12.97 -7.15
C PRO A 44 -17.56 14.39 -7.00
N SER A 45 -18.00 15.16 -5.98
CA SER A 45 -17.49 16.52 -5.75
C SER A 45 -16.03 16.54 -5.29
N LEU A 46 -15.54 15.43 -4.73
CA LEU A 46 -14.15 15.28 -4.30
C LEU A 46 -13.19 15.39 -5.49
N ALA A 47 -13.50 14.72 -6.61
CA ALA A 47 -12.69 14.77 -7.82
C ALA A 47 -12.66 16.19 -8.42
N GLN A 48 -13.82 16.85 -8.46
CA GLN A 48 -13.94 18.20 -9.00
C GLN A 48 -13.10 19.22 -8.20
N ARG A 49 -13.12 19.15 -6.86
CA ARG A 49 -12.35 20.07 -6.01
C ARG A 49 -10.85 20.00 -6.26
N ILE A 50 -10.31 18.80 -6.47
CA ILE A 50 -8.89 18.62 -6.76
C ILE A 50 -8.55 19.19 -8.14
N VAL A 51 -9.41 18.97 -9.13
CA VAL A 51 -9.24 19.58 -10.46
C VAL A 51 -9.27 21.10 -10.38
N ASP A 52 -10.20 21.68 -9.61
CA ASP A 52 -10.32 23.12 -9.45
C ASP A 52 -9.08 23.72 -8.76
N GLU A 53 -8.56 23.06 -7.71
CA GLU A 53 -7.34 23.46 -7.02
C GLU A 53 -6.10 23.39 -7.92
N GLU A 54 -6.00 22.37 -8.78
CA GLU A 54 -4.89 22.26 -9.74
C GLU A 54 -4.92 23.37 -10.80
N SER A 55 -6.11 23.67 -11.33
CA SER A 55 -6.29 24.70 -12.37
C SER A 55 -5.89 26.11 -11.92
N CYS A 56 -6.00 26.41 -10.63
CA CYS A 56 -5.62 27.72 -10.08
C CYS A 56 -4.10 27.90 -9.95
N THR A 57 -3.32 26.82 -9.95
CA THR A 57 -1.86 26.88 -9.68
C THR A 57 -0.99 27.11 -10.92
N ASP A 58 -1.53 26.87 -12.12
CA ASP A 58 -0.77 27.07 -13.38
C ASP A 58 -0.68 28.55 -13.81
N VAL A 59 -1.40 29.47 -13.14
CA VAL A 59 -1.41 30.90 -13.48
C VAL A 59 -0.17 31.66 -12.98
N GLU A 60 0.57 31.15 -11.97
CA GLU A 60 1.72 31.87 -11.39
C GLU A 60 3.06 31.69 -12.14
N LYS A 61 3.14 30.84 -13.17
CA LYS A 61 4.39 30.65 -13.95
C LYS A 61 4.64 31.66 -15.07
N GLY A 62 3.82 32.71 -15.17
CA GLY A 62 3.92 33.75 -16.21
C GLY A 62 4.76 34.99 -15.86
N MET A 63 5.51 35.00 -14.75
CA MET A 63 6.27 36.19 -14.34
C MET A 63 7.66 36.22 -15.00
N LYS A 64 7.75 37.04 -16.05
CA LYS A 64 8.96 37.35 -16.84
C LYS A 64 10.19 37.58 -15.97
N THR A 65 11.23 36.77 -16.17
CA THR A 65 12.61 37.09 -15.81
C THR A 65 13.10 38.28 -16.64
N PRO A 66 13.70 39.32 -16.04
CA PRO A 66 14.39 40.36 -16.81
C PRO A 66 15.71 39.81 -17.36
N GLU A 67 15.97 40.09 -18.62
CA GLU A 67 17.24 39.84 -19.31
C GLU A 67 18.36 40.60 -18.60
N ALA A 68 19.41 39.88 -18.19
CA ALA A 68 20.63 40.46 -17.65
C ALA A 68 21.73 40.43 -18.73
N ASP A 69 22.20 41.63 -18.99
CA ASP A 69 23.23 42.06 -19.92
C ASP A 69 24.60 41.43 -19.62
N VAL A 70 25.34 41.10 -20.67
CA VAL A 70 26.67 40.47 -20.62
C VAL A 70 27.72 41.53 -20.98
N GLY A 71 28.65 41.84 -20.07
CA GLY A 71 29.80 42.65 -20.45
C GLY A 71 30.81 42.98 -19.36
N GLY A 72 31.84 42.12 -19.25
CA GLY A 72 33.25 42.53 -19.07
C GLY A 72 33.76 42.94 -17.68
N GLY A 73 34.91 42.38 -17.27
CA GLY A 73 35.78 43.03 -16.30
C GLY A 73 36.58 42.11 -15.37
N ASP A 74 37.83 41.86 -15.77
CA ASP A 74 39.07 41.76 -14.99
C ASP A 74 39.17 40.93 -13.69
N ALA A 75 40.20 40.07 -13.73
CA ALA A 75 40.75 39.32 -12.62
C ALA A 75 41.35 40.22 -11.53
N LYS A 76 40.89 40.06 -10.28
CA LYS A 76 41.64 40.44 -9.08
C LYS A 76 41.49 39.37 -7.99
N ASP A 77 42.65 38.89 -7.55
CA ASP A 77 42.87 38.05 -6.38
C ASP A 77 42.17 38.63 -5.15
N THR A 78 41.43 37.78 -4.43
CA THR A 78 40.96 38.07 -3.08
C THR A 78 41.30 36.94 -2.12
N PRO A 79 41.55 37.26 -0.84
CA PRO A 79 42.16 36.36 0.11
C PRO A 79 41.16 35.39 0.71
N ILE A 80 41.64 34.17 0.99
CA ILE A 80 40.94 33.06 1.62
C ILE A 80 40.31 33.53 2.94
N LYS A 81 38.98 33.73 2.93
CA LYS A 81 38.18 33.91 4.13
C LYS A 81 37.83 32.53 4.70
N THR A 82 38.38 32.24 5.87
CA THR A 82 37.96 31.14 6.75
C THR A 82 36.49 31.34 7.12
N GLY A 83 35.60 30.66 6.39
CA GLY A 83 34.17 30.64 6.64
C GLY A 83 33.86 29.98 7.98
N THR A 84 33.29 30.75 8.90
CA THR A 84 32.63 30.24 10.08
C THR A 84 31.48 29.33 9.66
N ASN A 85 31.59 28.04 10.00
CA ASN A 85 30.52 27.05 9.89
C ASN A 85 29.28 27.56 10.64
N ARG A 86 28.33 28.14 9.91
CA ARG A 86 26.98 28.38 10.43
C ARG A 86 26.36 27.02 10.71
N LEU A 87 26.33 26.67 11.99
CA LEU A 87 25.56 25.58 12.54
C LEU A 87 24.12 25.68 12.04
N GLY A 88 23.77 24.74 11.17
CA GLY A 88 22.46 24.18 10.92
C GLY A 88 21.27 25.11 11.10
N GLU A 89 20.82 25.70 9.99
CA GLU A 89 19.41 26.01 9.82
C GLU A 89 18.65 24.69 9.99
N ALA A 90 18.06 24.49 11.17
CA ALA A 90 17.35 23.27 11.51
C ALA A 90 16.23 23.10 10.49
N ALA A 91 16.41 22.16 9.56
CA ALA A 91 15.41 21.86 8.53
C ALA A 91 14.07 21.66 9.22
N ALA A 92 13.15 22.59 9.01
CA ALA A 92 11.86 22.62 9.69
C ALA A 92 11.22 21.23 9.55
N ALA A 93 10.91 20.60 10.69
CA ALA A 93 10.34 19.27 10.71
C ALA A 93 9.07 19.26 9.85
N LYS A 94 9.00 18.36 8.86
CA LYS A 94 7.82 18.26 8.01
C LYS A 94 6.61 17.91 8.89
N PRO A 95 5.47 18.61 8.75
CA PRO A 95 4.27 18.27 9.50
C PRO A 95 3.82 16.83 9.16
N PRO A 96 3.20 16.13 10.12
CA PRO A 96 2.72 14.77 9.91
C PRO A 96 1.62 14.74 8.86
N LEU A 97 1.59 13.68 8.06
CA LEU A 97 0.55 13.45 7.06
C LEU A 97 -0.79 13.14 7.77
N LYS A 98 -1.82 13.95 7.50
CA LYS A 98 -3.16 13.78 8.09
C LYS A 98 -4.16 13.17 7.13
N GLU A 99 -4.10 13.58 5.87
CA GLU A 99 -5.00 13.13 4.83
C GLU A 99 -4.20 12.93 3.53
N ALA A 100 -4.45 11.80 2.87
CA ALA A 100 -3.82 11.45 1.61
C ALA A 100 -4.86 11.31 0.50
N LEU A 101 -4.52 11.77 -0.69
CA LEU A 101 -5.39 11.73 -1.87
C LEU A 101 -4.68 10.96 -2.98
N LEU A 102 -5.22 9.80 -3.37
CA LEU A 102 -4.82 9.13 -4.61
C LEU A 102 -5.67 9.71 -5.74
N SER A 103 -5.08 10.54 -6.58
CA SER A 103 -5.68 11.04 -7.81
C SER A 103 -5.27 10.18 -8.99
N VAL A 104 -6.24 9.76 -9.78
CA VAL A 104 -6.06 8.89 -10.94
C VAL A 104 -6.74 9.55 -12.14
N GLY A 105 -5.98 9.70 -13.22
CA GLY A 105 -6.49 10.18 -14.50
C GLY A 105 -5.97 9.34 -15.65
N TRP A 106 -6.82 9.11 -16.64
CA TRP A 106 -6.47 8.35 -17.84
C TRP A 106 -7.30 8.79 -19.04
N THR A 107 -6.80 8.44 -20.22
CA THR A 107 -7.56 8.51 -21.47
C THR A 107 -7.75 7.11 -22.04
N PHE A 108 -8.85 6.91 -22.77
CA PHE A 108 -9.18 5.63 -23.36
C PHE A 108 -8.10 5.16 -24.35
N PRO A 109 -7.96 3.84 -24.55
CA PRO A 109 -7.10 3.29 -25.59
C PRO A 109 -7.34 3.92 -26.96
N SER A 110 -6.26 4.22 -27.69
CA SER A 110 -6.30 4.90 -29.00
C SER A 110 -7.01 4.13 -30.10
N ASP A 111 -6.97 2.81 -30.01
CA ASP A 111 -7.50 1.91 -31.02
C ASP A 111 -8.63 1.09 -30.43
N HIS A 112 -9.56 0.67 -31.29
CA HIS A 112 -10.64 -0.28 -31.02
C HIS A 112 -10.17 -1.68 -30.54
N ALA A 113 -9.02 -1.78 -29.86
CA ALA A 113 -8.49 -2.94 -29.17
C ALA A 113 -9.36 -3.41 -28.00
N VAL A 114 -10.53 -2.80 -27.81
CA VAL A 114 -11.59 -3.44 -27.06
C VAL A 114 -12.30 -4.38 -28.00
N SER A 115 -12.19 -5.67 -27.72
CA SER A 115 -12.70 -6.80 -28.52
C SER A 115 -14.19 -6.74 -28.90
N GLN A 116 -14.93 -5.70 -28.47
CA GLN A 116 -16.34 -5.47 -28.75
C GLN A 116 -16.73 -3.99 -28.92
N GLY A 117 -15.77 -3.07 -29.13
CA GLY A 117 -16.05 -1.64 -29.34
C GLY A 117 -16.57 -0.87 -28.12
N GLN A 118 -16.62 -1.48 -26.93
CA GLN A 118 -16.94 -0.78 -25.68
C GLN A 118 -15.66 -0.22 -25.04
N PRO A 119 -15.62 1.00 -24.50
CA PRO A 119 -14.45 1.47 -23.77
C PRO A 119 -14.14 0.58 -22.56
N ASP A 120 -12.86 0.45 -22.22
CA ASP A 120 -12.43 -0.13 -20.95
C ASP A 120 -12.12 0.97 -19.92
N TYR A 121 -12.11 0.59 -18.65
CA TYR A 121 -12.01 1.52 -17.52
C TYR A 121 -10.84 1.16 -16.61
N LEU A 122 -10.34 2.15 -15.88
CA LEU A 122 -9.43 1.95 -14.77
C LEU A 122 -10.17 2.14 -13.46
N ASP A 123 -9.75 1.36 -12.48
CA ASP A 123 -10.27 1.47 -11.13
C ASP A 123 -9.09 1.55 -10.16
N GLY A 124 -9.23 2.45 -9.20
CA GLY A 124 -8.30 2.62 -8.11
C GLY A 124 -8.85 1.97 -6.87
N SER A 125 -7.99 1.31 -6.12
CA SER A 125 -8.38 0.71 -4.86
C SER A 125 -7.40 1.02 -3.75
N CYS A 126 -7.93 1.07 -2.53
CA CYS A 126 -7.18 1.19 -1.30
C CYS A 126 -7.42 -0.06 -0.45
N LEU A 127 -6.37 -0.86 -0.24
CA LEU A 127 -6.38 -2.03 0.62
C LEU A 127 -5.78 -1.67 1.98
N ILE A 128 -6.55 -1.87 3.05
CA ILE A 128 -6.18 -1.45 4.40
C ILE A 128 -5.82 -2.67 5.22
N TYR A 129 -4.66 -2.66 5.88
CA TYR A 129 -4.17 -3.80 6.64
C TYR A 129 -3.88 -3.47 8.10
N ALA A 130 -4.09 -4.48 8.96
CA ALA A 130 -3.51 -4.60 10.27
C ALA A 130 -2.39 -5.65 10.18
N GLU A 131 -1.18 -5.17 10.00
CA GLU A 131 0.02 -5.95 9.68
C GLU A 131 -0.21 -6.80 8.42
N GLU A 132 -0.26 -8.12 8.53
CA GLU A 132 -0.51 -9.06 7.42
C GLU A 132 -2.01 -9.34 7.21
N ARG A 133 -2.89 -8.86 8.09
CA ARG A 133 -4.33 -9.09 8.04
C ARG A 133 -5.04 -7.98 7.26
N LEU A 134 -5.66 -8.35 6.13
CA LEU A 134 -6.50 -7.43 5.36
C LEU A 134 -7.75 -7.06 6.15
N LEU A 135 -7.92 -5.77 6.44
CA LEU A 135 -9.10 -5.21 7.11
C LEU A 135 -10.19 -4.96 6.08
N ASP A 136 -9.91 -4.13 5.07
CA ASP A 136 -10.92 -3.73 4.09
C ASP A 136 -10.31 -3.38 2.74
N VAL A 137 -11.13 -3.42 1.70
CA VAL A 137 -10.81 -2.96 0.35
C VAL A 137 -11.84 -1.91 -0.03
N VAL A 138 -11.37 -0.73 -0.42
CA VAL A 138 -12.23 0.35 -0.89
C VAL A 138 -11.91 0.64 -2.35
N ASP A 139 -12.92 0.48 -3.20
CA ASP A 139 -12.86 0.82 -4.63
C ASP A 139 -14.16 1.51 -5.06
N PHE A 140 -14.43 1.60 -6.37
CA PHE A 140 -15.64 2.23 -6.91
C PHE A 140 -16.96 1.67 -6.35
N ARG A 141 -16.97 0.45 -5.82
CA ARG A 141 -18.16 -0.18 -5.22
C ARG A 141 -18.38 0.23 -3.76
N GLY A 142 -17.44 0.98 -3.20
CA GLY A 142 -17.34 1.25 -1.77
C GLY A 142 -16.53 0.18 -1.04
N ALA A 143 -16.68 0.14 0.28
CA ALA A 143 -15.95 -0.79 1.12
C ALA A 143 -16.51 -2.21 1.08
N HIS A 144 -15.62 -3.17 0.93
CA HIS A 144 -15.94 -4.59 1.03
C HIS A 144 -14.73 -5.35 1.57
N SER A 145 -14.91 -6.10 2.66
CA SER A 145 -13.79 -6.86 3.22
C SER A 145 -13.46 -8.09 2.42
N ALA A 146 -12.21 -8.52 2.55
CA ALA A 146 -11.76 -9.83 2.15
C ALA A 146 -11.90 -10.90 3.25
N ALA A 147 -12.23 -10.54 4.49
CA ALA A 147 -12.35 -11.48 5.59
C ALA A 147 -13.52 -12.46 5.35
N VAL A 148 -13.17 -13.69 4.99
CA VAL A 148 -14.09 -14.82 4.91
C VAL A 148 -14.55 -15.11 6.34
N GLY A 149 -15.77 -14.70 6.69
CA GLY A 149 -16.37 -15.02 7.98
C GLY A 149 -16.53 -16.54 8.17
N CYS A 150 -16.95 -16.94 9.36
CA CYS A 150 -17.16 -18.35 9.78
C CYS A 150 -18.04 -19.16 8.81
N HIS A 151 -18.82 -18.49 7.96
CA HIS A 151 -19.75 -19.06 6.99
C HIS A 151 -19.34 -18.86 5.53
N GLY A 152 -18.07 -18.53 5.24
CA GLY A 152 -17.62 -18.32 3.87
C GLY A 152 -18.01 -16.96 3.28
N GLN A 153 -18.79 -16.15 3.98
CA GLN A 153 -19.22 -14.82 3.53
C GLN A 153 -18.17 -13.76 3.85
N LYS A 154 -17.77 -13.00 2.83
CA LYS A 154 -16.93 -11.81 2.95
C LYS A 154 -17.77 -10.68 3.56
N ALA A 155 -17.59 -10.37 4.84
CA ALA A 155 -18.31 -9.29 5.52
C ALA A 155 -17.34 -8.15 5.85
N SER A 156 -17.68 -6.92 5.46
CA SER A 156 -16.86 -5.72 5.74
C SER A 156 -16.52 -5.63 7.24
N SER A 157 -15.25 -5.36 7.54
CA SER A 157 -14.75 -5.07 8.88
C SER A 157 -14.90 -3.60 9.24
N ALA A 158 -15.54 -2.82 8.36
CA ALA A 158 -16.15 -1.54 8.73
C ALA A 158 -17.18 -1.81 9.82
N SER A 159 -16.71 -1.80 11.06
CA SER A 159 -17.54 -1.77 12.24
C SER A 159 -18.25 -0.41 12.29
N TYR A 160 -19.26 -0.28 13.15
CA TYR A 160 -19.87 1.03 13.42
C TYR A 160 -18.86 2.11 13.89
N GLU A 161 -17.65 1.74 14.31
CA GLU A 161 -16.63 2.66 14.80
C GLU A 161 -15.83 3.35 13.69
N TRP A 162 -15.69 2.73 12.52
CA TRP A 162 -15.03 3.34 11.37
C TRP A 162 -15.71 2.90 10.08
N SER A 163 -16.11 3.85 9.24
CA SER A 163 -16.72 3.54 7.95
C SER A 163 -15.67 3.67 6.86
N ALA A 164 -15.40 2.57 6.17
CA ALA A 164 -14.83 2.64 4.84
C ALA A 164 -15.96 2.89 3.85
N GLY A 165 -15.80 3.86 2.95
CA GLY A 165 -16.64 4.03 1.76
C GLY A 165 -18.08 4.50 1.96
N ARG A 166 -18.52 5.03 3.12
CA ARG A 166 -19.86 5.65 3.24
C ARG A 166 -19.88 6.94 4.06
N GLY A 167 -20.38 8.00 3.43
CA GLY A 167 -20.68 9.28 4.08
C GLY A 167 -19.47 10.15 4.41
N LYS A 168 -19.75 11.36 4.92
CA LYS A 168 -18.72 12.37 5.23
C LYS A 168 -17.77 11.96 6.34
N ALA A 169 -18.12 10.97 7.17
CA ALA A 169 -17.30 10.47 8.26
C ALA A 169 -16.44 9.26 7.85
N ALA A 170 -16.46 8.84 6.59
CA ALA A 170 -15.67 7.72 6.13
C ALA A 170 -14.16 8.00 6.23
N GLY A 171 -13.40 7.08 6.84
CA GLY A 171 -11.95 7.17 6.92
C GLY A 171 -11.29 6.98 5.55
N VAL A 172 -11.94 6.22 4.66
CA VAL A 172 -11.55 6.10 3.25
C VAL A 172 -12.76 6.32 2.37
N LEU A 173 -12.63 7.14 1.33
CA LEU A 173 -13.72 7.48 0.41
C LEU A 173 -13.23 7.40 -1.03
N HIS A 174 -14.01 6.75 -1.88
CA HIS A 174 -13.79 6.72 -3.33
C HIS A 174 -14.76 7.73 -3.98
N SER A 175 -14.29 8.60 -4.87
CA SER A 175 -15.16 9.58 -5.54
C SER A 175 -16.18 8.93 -6.50
N GLY A 176 -15.92 7.68 -6.87
CA GLY A 176 -16.49 7.05 -8.06
C GLY A 176 -15.76 7.49 -9.33
N ASP A 177 -16.03 6.81 -10.43
CA ASP A 177 -15.46 7.16 -11.72
C ASP A 177 -16.19 8.35 -12.34
N VAL A 178 -15.45 9.44 -12.55
CA VAL A 178 -15.90 10.61 -13.30
C VAL A 178 -15.44 10.43 -14.75
N MET A 179 -16.39 10.02 -15.60
CA MET A 179 -16.12 9.76 -17.01
C MET A 179 -16.25 11.03 -17.86
N SER A 180 -15.35 11.17 -18.82
CA SER A 180 -15.34 12.20 -19.86
C SER A 180 -15.43 11.55 -21.24
N ALA A 181 -15.43 12.35 -22.31
CA ALA A 181 -15.52 11.83 -23.68
C ALA A 181 -14.28 11.01 -24.10
N ASP A 182 -13.11 11.36 -23.56
CA ASP A 182 -11.82 10.81 -23.96
C ASP A 182 -11.15 9.98 -22.86
N GLY A 183 -11.73 9.91 -21.66
CA GLY A 183 -11.12 9.23 -20.53
C GLY A 183 -11.93 9.26 -19.25
N GLY A 184 -11.25 9.09 -18.13
CA GLY A 184 -11.86 9.13 -16.81
C GLY A 184 -10.89 9.62 -15.74
N THR A 185 -11.46 10.04 -14.62
CA THR A 185 -10.73 10.38 -13.41
C THR A 185 -11.45 9.84 -12.19
N HIS A 186 -10.71 9.51 -11.13
CA HIS A 186 -11.28 9.31 -9.80
C HIS A 186 -10.25 9.65 -8.73
N VAL A 187 -10.74 9.83 -7.51
CA VAL A 187 -9.95 10.14 -6.34
C VAL A 187 -10.31 9.20 -5.19
N ILE A 188 -9.28 8.68 -4.53
CA ILE A 188 -9.43 8.00 -3.24
C ILE A 188 -8.86 8.89 -2.15
N ARG A 189 -9.70 9.29 -1.21
CA ARG A 189 -9.28 10.04 -0.03
C ARG A 189 -9.13 9.12 1.16
N VAL A 190 -8.05 9.28 1.91
CA VAL A 190 -7.78 8.57 3.17
C VAL A 190 -7.51 9.57 4.28
N ARG A 191 -8.41 9.64 5.27
CA ARG A 191 -8.22 10.41 6.51
C ARG A 191 -7.58 9.53 7.57
N LEU A 192 -6.31 9.79 7.83
CA LEU A 192 -5.43 8.89 8.56
C LEU A 192 -5.73 8.85 10.07
N ALA A 193 -6.37 9.89 10.60
CA ALA A 193 -6.84 9.93 11.97
C ALA A 193 -8.11 9.09 12.20
N ASP A 194 -8.89 8.86 11.14
CA ASP A 194 -10.17 8.13 11.20
C ASP A 194 -9.99 6.62 10.92
N LEU A 195 -8.78 6.19 10.55
CA LEU A 195 -8.46 4.78 10.42
C LEU A 195 -8.37 4.12 11.81
N PRO A 196 -8.80 2.84 11.94
CA PRO A 196 -8.77 2.15 13.21
C PRO A 196 -7.33 2.10 13.76
N ALA A 197 -7.17 2.10 15.08
CA ALA A 197 -5.86 2.06 15.72
C ALA A 197 -5.01 0.85 15.31
N SER A 198 -5.66 -0.25 14.92
CA SER A 198 -5.03 -1.47 14.41
C SER A 198 -4.56 -1.37 12.96
N ALA A 199 -4.99 -0.37 12.18
CA ALA A 199 -4.52 -0.17 10.81
C ALA A 199 -3.05 0.28 10.83
N THR A 200 -2.21 -0.51 10.17
CA THR A 200 -0.78 -0.27 10.03
C THR A 200 -0.40 0.17 8.63
N ASP A 201 -1.15 -0.25 7.61
CA ASP A 201 -0.81 0.03 6.22
C ASP A 201 -2.05 0.32 5.37
N CYS A 202 -1.87 1.17 4.36
CA CYS A 202 -2.80 1.34 3.26
C CYS A 202 -2.02 1.17 1.96
N PHE A 203 -2.45 0.25 1.10
CA PHE A 203 -1.84 0.04 -0.22
C PHE A 203 -2.78 0.57 -1.29
N PHE A 204 -2.24 1.38 -2.19
CA PHE A 204 -2.97 1.89 -3.34
C PHE A 204 -2.62 1.08 -4.58
N ALA A 205 -3.65 0.55 -5.23
CA ALA A 205 -3.50 -0.20 -6.47
C ALA A 205 -4.37 0.41 -7.57
N ILE A 206 -3.92 0.28 -8.82
CA ILE A 206 -4.70 0.60 -10.01
C ILE A 206 -4.83 -0.67 -10.82
N SER A 207 -6.03 -0.94 -11.34
CA SER A 207 -6.29 -2.11 -12.18
C SER A 207 -7.13 -1.77 -13.39
N ALA A 208 -6.86 -2.47 -14.49
CA ALA A 208 -7.72 -2.45 -15.67
C ALA A 208 -8.98 -3.27 -15.40
N TYR A 209 -10.14 -2.75 -15.82
CA TYR A 209 -11.42 -3.38 -15.54
C TYR A 209 -11.64 -4.67 -16.36
N ASN A 210 -11.52 -4.61 -17.70
CA ASN A 210 -11.73 -5.77 -18.58
C ASN A 210 -10.49 -6.21 -19.37
N CYS A 211 -9.70 -5.27 -19.91
CA CYS A 211 -8.64 -5.55 -20.88
C CYS A 211 -7.40 -6.20 -20.25
N ARG A 212 -7.27 -6.14 -18.92
CA ARG A 212 -6.12 -6.64 -18.16
C ARG A 212 -4.78 -6.11 -18.69
N ASN A 213 -4.78 -4.89 -19.23
CA ASN A 213 -3.58 -4.29 -19.76
C ASN A 213 -3.60 -2.77 -19.56
N LEU A 214 -2.96 -2.32 -18.48
CA LEU A 214 -2.81 -0.92 -18.14
C LEU A 214 -2.06 -0.13 -19.22
N SER A 215 -1.21 -0.76 -20.03
CA SER A 215 -0.46 -0.07 -21.09
C SER A 215 -1.32 0.36 -22.26
N LEU A 216 -2.59 -0.07 -22.34
CA LEU A 216 -3.53 0.38 -23.35
C LEU A 216 -4.11 1.77 -23.02
N PHE A 217 -4.10 2.16 -21.75
CA PHE A 217 -4.63 3.46 -21.33
C PHE A 217 -3.62 4.56 -21.63
N ARG A 218 -4.03 5.53 -22.43
CA ARG A 218 -3.19 6.67 -22.80
C ARG A 218 -3.19 7.68 -21.66
N SER A 219 -2.13 8.46 -21.54
CA SER A 219 -2.02 9.54 -20.54
C SER A 219 -2.33 9.09 -19.10
N LEU A 220 -2.05 7.83 -18.76
CA LEU A 220 -2.20 7.33 -17.39
C LEU A 220 -1.32 8.16 -16.45
N ASN A 221 -1.95 8.82 -15.49
CA ASN A 221 -1.32 9.66 -14.49
C ASN A 221 -1.93 9.36 -13.13
N VAL A 222 -1.11 8.82 -12.22
CA VAL A 222 -1.50 8.48 -10.87
C VAL A 222 -0.62 9.24 -9.90
N ARG A 223 -1.23 9.96 -8.97
CA ARG A 223 -0.53 10.77 -7.99
C ARG A 223 -1.08 10.53 -6.60
N LEU A 224 -0.20 10.29 -5.64
CA LEU A 224 -0.54 10.36 -4.23
C LEU A 224 -0.16 11.75 -3.72
N LEU A 225 -1.11 12.46 -3.14
CA LEU A 225 -0.95 13.84 -2.66
C LEU A 225 -1.15 13.89 -1.14
N ASP A 226 -0.49 14.88 -0.52
CA ASP A 226 -0.86 15.37 0.80
C ASP A 226 -2.02 16.36 0.62
N ALA A 227 -3.17 16.12 1.25
CA ALA A 227 -4.34 16.99 1.07
C ALA A 227 -4.07 18.42 1.55
N ASP A 228 -3.20 18.60 2.55
CA ASP A 228 -2.82 19.93 3.04
C ASP A 228 -1.84 20.64 2.07
N ARG A 229 -1.21 19.89 1.14
CA ARG A 229 -0.18 20.37 0.20
C ARG A 229 -0.26 19.65 -1.16
N PRO A 230 -1.33 19.84 -1.94
CA PRO A 230 -1.59 19.07 -3.16
C PRO A 230 -0.60 19.35 -4.31
N THR A 231 0.12 20.48 -4.24
CA THR A 231 1.07 20.93 -5.27
C THR A 231 2.29 20.01 -5.42
N ARG A 232 2.62 19.21 -4.40
CA ARG A 232 3.77 18.31 -4.43
C ARG A 232 3.32 16.86 -4.21
N PRO A 233 3.31 16.01 -5.25
CA PRO A 233 2.97 14.62 -5.07
C PRO A 233 3.99 13.91 -4.17
N LEU A 234 3.47 13.09 -3.26
CA LEU A 234 4.22 12.18 -2.40
C LEU A 234 4.71 10.95 -3.18
N ALA A 235 3.92 10.51 -4.16
CA ALA A 235 4.28 9.47 -5.12
C ALA A 235 3.63 9.75 -6.49
N THR A 236 4.23 9.27 -7.57
CA THR A 236 3.69 9.40 -8.93
C THR A 236 3.96 8.13 -9.71
N LEU A 237 3.00 7.73 -10.53
CA LEU A 237 3.14 6.68 -11.54
C LEU A 237 2.55 7.20 -12.84
N ARG A 238 3.31 7.08 -13.92
CA ARG A 238 2.90 7.43 -15.28
C ARG A 238 2.73 6.15 -16.11
N GLY A 239 2.01 6.25 -17.23
CA GLY A 239 1.87 5.13 -18.17
C GLY A 239 3.20 4.54 -18.64
N SER A 240 4.25 5.35 -18.77
CA SER A 240 5.62 4.91 -19.12
C SER A 240 6.27 4.00 -18.08
N ASP A 241 5.80 4.07 -16.83
CA ASP A 241 6.37 3.33 -15.71
C ASP A 241 5.73 1.93 -15.57
N VAL A 242 4.65 1.67 -16.32
CA VAL A 242 3.90 0.42 -16.26
C VAL A 242 4.39 -0.53 -17.36
N PRO A 243 4.96 -1.70 -17.00
CA PRO A 243 5.31 -2.74 -17.96
C PRO A 243 4.12 -3.14 -18.84
N ALA A 244 4.41 -3.40 -20.11
CA ALA A 244 3.41 -3.87 -21.06
C ALA A 244 2.68 -5.11 -20.53
N ARG A 245 1.37 -5.21 -20.81
CA ARG A 245 0.50 -6.34 -20.45
C ARG A 245 0.26 -6.55 -18.95
N SER A 246 0.53 -5.56 -18.11
CA SER A 246 0.20 -5.65 -16.69
C SER A 246 -1.29 -5.37 -16.47
N GLY A 247 -2.01 -6.27 -15.80
CA GLY A 247 -3.42 -6.07 -15.43
C GLY A 247 -3.64 -5.03 -14.33
N ALA A 248 -2.71 -4.97 -13.38
CA ALA A 248 -2.76 -4.08 -12.23
C ALA A 248 -1.36 -3.71 -11.73
N VAL A 249 -1.28 -2.65 -10.94
CA VAL A 249 -0.06 -2.17 -10.28
C VAL A 249 -0.36 -1.66 -8.87
N VAL A 250 0.43 -2.12 -7.90
CA VAL A 250 0.49 -1.54 -6.56
C VAL A 250 1.46 -0.36 -6.62
N VAL A 251 0.92 0.85 -6.50
CA VAL A 251 1.64 2.11 -6.74
C VAL A 251 2.54 2.43 -5.54
N CYS A 252 1.91 2.55 -4.37
CA CYS A 252 2.57 2.98 -3.15
C CYS A 252 1.83 2.44 -1.93
N SER A 253 2.44 2.64 -0.76
CA SER A 253 1.82 2.36 0.53
C SER A 253 1.97 3.54 1.48
N LEU A 254 0.96 3.74 2.33
CA LEU A 254 1.08 4.48 3.58
C LEU A 254 1.40 3.49 4.69
N ASN A 255 2.33 3.81 5.57
CA ASN A 255 2.66 2.96 6.72
C ASN A 255 2.68 3.75 8.02
N ARG A 256 2.05 3.20 9.06
CA ARG A 256 1.98 3.80 10.39
C ARG A 256 3.17 3.32 11.24
N ARG A 257 3.95 4.26 11.77
CA ARG A 257 5.05 4.01 12.71
C ARG A 257 4.99 5.03 13.84
N LEU A 258 4.96 4.56 15.08
CA LEU A 258 4.89 5.44 16.27
C LEU A 258 3.79 6.51 16.15
N ASN A 259 2.60 6.11 15.68
CA ASN A 259 1.45 6.99 15.40
C ASN A 259 1.64 8.03 14.29
N THR A 260 2.74 8.00 13.54
CA THR A 260 2.96 8.84 12.35
C THR A 260 2.81 8.01 11.08
N TRP A 261 2.24 8.61 10.04
CA TRP A 261 2.09 7.96 8.73
C TRP A 261 3.20 8.42 7.79
N GLY A 262 3.89 7.46 7.19
CA GLY A 262 4.88 7.66 6.14
C GLY A 262 4.38 7.17 4.80
N VAL A 263 5.02 7.63 3.72
CA VAL A 263 4.75 7.17 2.35
C VAL A 263 5.94 6.35 1.86
N ARG A 264 5.65 5.25 1.15
CA ARG A 264 6.64 4.43 0.47
C ARG A 264 6.18 4.10 -0.95
N SER A 265 6.97 4.49 -1.96
CA SER A 265 6.76 4.01 -3.34
C SER A 265 7.18 2.55 -3.45
N ILE A 266 6.36 1.73 -4.12
CA ILE A 266 6.56 0.28 -4.23
C ILE A 266 6.58 -0.18 -5.69
N THR A 267 5.72 0.37 -6.54
CA THR A 267 5.54 0.03 -7.97
C THR A 267 5.74 -1.45 -8.28
N ARG A 268 4.73 -2.27 -8.01
CA ARG A 268 4.73 -3.72 -8.29
C ARG A 268 3.56 -4.10 -9.17
N THR A 269 3.83 -4.71 -10.32
CA THR A 269 2.79 -5.17 -11.25
C THR A 269 2.29 -6.56 -10.91
N CYS A 270 1.05 -6.84 -11.32
CA CYS A 270 0.40 -8.14 -11.17
C CYS A 270 -0.78 -8.27 -12.15
N GLU A 271 -1.36 -9.47 -12.22
CA GLU A 271 -2.48 -9.81 -13.10
C GLU A 271 -3.86 -9.62 -12.44
N ALA A 272 -3.94 -8.79 -11.39
CA ALA A 272 -5.20 -8.56 -10.69
C ALA A 272 -6.21 -7.79 -11.56
N THR A 273 -7.48 -7.90 -11.14
CA THR A 273 -8.58 -7.10 -11.69
C THR A 273 -9.43 -6.61 -10.52
N VAL A 274 -10.33 -5.68 -10.75
CA VAL A 274 -11.32 -5.25 -9.74
C VAL A 274 -12.17 -6.40 -9.19
N ARG A 275 -12.27 -7.52 -9.93
CA ARG A 275 -13.06 -8.69 -9.53
C ARG A 275 -12.26 -9.66 -8.65
N ASP A 276 -10.93 -9.57 -8.69
CA ASP A 276 -10.04 -10.46 -7.96
C ASP A 276 -8.76 -9.72 -7.53
N TYR A 277 -8.73 -9.34 -6.25
CA TYR A 277 -7.59 -8.69 -5.61
C TYR A 277 -6.51 -9.67 -5.14
N SER A 278 -6.71 -10.99 -5.24
CA SER A 278 -5.73 -11.98 -4.76
C SER A 278 -4.32 -11.76 -5.33
N PRO A 279 -4.12 -11.39 -6.61
CA PRO A 279 -2.79 -11.08 -7.14
C PRO A 279 -2.20 -9.78 -6.58
N VAL A 280 -3.02 -8.77 -6.24
CA VAL A 280 -2.57 -7.55 -5.52
C VAL A 280 -2.10 -7.91 -4.11
N GLU A 281 -2.88 -8.72 -3.38
CA GLU A 281 -2.49 -9.20 -2.05
C GLU A 281 -1.16 -9.98 -2.09
N ALA A 282 -0.98 -10.82 -3.11
CA ALA A 282 0.29 -11.53 -3.34
C ALA A 282 1.46 -10.57 -3.62
N ALA A 283 1.24 -9.51 -4.41
CA ALA A 283 2.25 -8.49 -4.71
C ALA A 283 2.63 -7.66 -3.47
N ILE A 284 1.68 -7.44 -2.55
CA ILE A 284 1.85 -6.71 -1.28
C ILE A 284 2.62 -7.55 -0.25
N ARG A 285 2.41 -8.87 -0.20
CA ARG A 285 2.94 -9.74 0.85
C ARG A 285 4.44 -9.55 1.18
N PRO A 286 5.37 -9.45 0.21
CA PRO A 286 6.79 -9.24 0.53
C PRO A 286 7.09 -7.88 1.18
N VAL A 287 6.21 -6.88 1.00
CA VAL A 287 6.32 -5.58 1.67
C VAL A 287 5.96 -5.73 3.16
N GLN A 288 4.95 -6.54 3.44
CA GLN A 288 4.46 -6.84 4.79
C GLN A 288 5.37 -7.76 5.60
N GLU A 289 6.32 -8.46 4.97
CA GLU A 289 7.35 -9.24 5.68
C GLU A 289 8.17 -8.38 6.67
N SER A 290 8.16 -7.06 6.52
CA SER A 290 8.75 -6.17 7.52
C SER A 290 8.06 -6.27 8.89
N HIS A 291 6.74 -6.46 8.94
CA HIS A 291 5.99 -6.68 10.19
C HIS A 291 6.32 -8.01 10.80
N VAL A 292 6.34 -9.09 10.00
CA VAL A 292 6.77 -10.43 10.47
C VAL A 292 8.16 -10.38 11.09
N ARG A 293 9.12 -9.77 10.37
CA ARG A 293 10.49 -9.61 10.86
C ARG A 293 10.55 -8.78 12.14
N TRP A 294 9.83 -7.67 12.21
CA TRP A 294 9.78 -6.85 13.41
C TRP A 294 9.13 -7.59 14.59
N ARG A 295 8.05 -8.34 14.39
CA ARG A 295 7.41 -9.14 15.45
C ARG A 295 8.38 -10.17 16.03
N ARG A 296 9.18 -10.81 15.18
CA ARG A 296 10.19 -11.80 15.59
C ARG A 296 11.40 -11.18 16.28
N ARG A 297 11.89 -10.04 15.77
CA ARG A 297 13.17 -9.44 16.16
C ARG A 297 13.04 -8.29 17.15
N GLY A 298 11.92 -7.59 17.12
CA GLY A 298 11.66 -6.36 17.87
C GLY A 298 11.91 -6.52 19.36
N PRO A 299 11.41 -7.56 20.04
CA PRO A 299 11.72 -7.80 21.45
C PRO A 299 13.22 -7.93 21.72
N LEU A 300 13.97 -8.63 20.86
CA LEU A 300 15.42 -8.78 21.00
C LEU A 300 16.16 -7.46 20.78
N VAL A 301 15.77 -6.70 19.76
CA VAL A 301 16.36 -5.37 19.46
C VAL A 301 16.09 -4.39 20.60
N LEU A 302 14.87 -4.37 21.13
CA LEU A 302 14.49 -3.52 22.26
C LEU A 302 15.24 -3.94 23.52
N LEU A 303 15.32 -5.24 23.81
CA LEU A 303 16.07 -5.76 24.96
C LEU A 303 17.58 -5.43 24.86
N ALA A 304 18.19 -5.58 23.68
CA ALA A 304 19.57 -5.20 23.43
C ALA A 304 19.81 -3.71 23.67
N THR A 305 18.89 -2.88 23.19
CA THR A 305 18.94 -1.42 23.42
C THR A 305 18.83 -1.10 24.90
N LEU A 306 17.88 -1.71 25.62
CA LEU A 306 17.72 -1.52 27.06
C LEU A 306 18.94 -1.99 27.84
N ALA A 307 19.54 -3.13 27.50
CA ALA A 307 20.74 -3.64 28.13
C ALA A 307 21.95 -2.71 27.90
N GLN A 308 22.15 -2.23 26.68
CA GLN A 308 23.22 -1.27 26.35
C GLN A 308 23.05 0.08 27.07
N LEU A 309 21.80 0.47 27.33
CA LEU A 309 21.48 1.66 28.13
C LEU A 309 21.53 1.41 29.66
N GLY A 310 21.90 0.20 30.11
CA GLY A 310 21.90 -0.17 31.52
C GLY A 310 20.50 -0.22 32.16
N ARG A 311 19.44 -0.30 31.35
CA ARG A 311 18.03 -0.33 31.77
C ARG A 311 17.43 -1.73 31.82
N ALA A 312 18.17 -2.74 31.35
CA ALA A 312 17.82 -4.14 31.52
C ALA A 312 19.05 -4.89 32.04
N THR A 313 18.92 -5.51 33.20
CA THR A 313 19.91 -6.45 33.73
C THR A 313 19.32 -7.85 33.66
N PRO A 314 20.14 -8.88 33.38
CA PRO A 314 19.72 -10.26 33.57
C PRO A 314 19.20 -10.40 35.00
N SER A 315 17.99 -10.94 35.18
CA SER A 315 17.49 -11.22 36.53
C SER A 315 18.44 -12.23 37.18
N GLU A 316 18.93 -11.90 38.36
CA GLU A 316 19.52 -12.92 39.21
C GLU A 316 18.44 -13.99 39.48
N ARG A 317 18.87 -15.24 39.32
CA ARG A 317 18.13 -16.50 39.34
C ARG A 317 16.85 -16.48 40.19
N ALA A 318 15.70 -16.78 39.58
CA ALA A 318 14.58 -17.33 40.35
C ALA A 318 14.90 -18.82 40.60
N PRO A 319 15.03 -19.29 41.85
CA PRO A 319 15.32 -20.70 42.13
C PRO A 319 14.19 -21.60 41.58
N GLY A 320 14.57 -22.63 40.82
CA GLY A 320 13.65 -23.68 40.33
C GLY A 320 13.15 -23.56 38.89
N CYS A 321 13.80 -22.79 38.01
CA CYS A 321 13.45 -22.71 36.59
C CYS A 321 14.49 -23.46 35.74
N ASP A 322 14.16 -24.66 35.28
CA ASP A 322 15.03 -25.58 34.50
C ASP A 322 15.30 -25.13 33.04
N ASP A 323 14.98 -23.89 32.66
CA ASP A 323 15.23 -23.34 31.31
C ASP A 323 16.53 -22.52 31.29
N GLU A 324 17.64 -23.14 31.71
CA GLU A 324 18.97 -22.48 31.80
C GLU A 324 19.54 -22.21 30.39
N ASP A 325 19.41 -23.15 29.45
CA ASP A 325 20.02 -23.05 28.11
C ASP A 325 19.51 -21.84 27.29
N ARG A 326 18.23 -21.48 27.42
CA ARG A 326 17.63 -20.35 26.68
C ARG A 326 18.08 -18.98 27.21
N LYS A 327 18.25 -18.85 28.53
CA LYS A 327 18.65 -17.57 29.14
C LYS A 327 20.09 -17.23 28.76
N ASP A 328 20.96 -18.23 28.76
CA ASP A 328 22.36 -18.05 28.39
C ASP A 328 22.52 -17.59 26.95
N LEU A 329 21.74 -18.15 26.02
CA LEU A 329 21.76 -17.73 24.61
C LEU A 329 21.32 -16.28 24.43
N VAL A 330 20.28 -15.82 25.12
CA VAL A 330 19.83 -14.42 25.04
C VAL A 330 20.88 -13.50 25.64
N VAL A 331 21.42 -13.81 26.83
CA VAL A 331 22.47 -12.97 27.46
C VAL A 331 23.73 -12.92 26.60
N LEU A 332 24.15 -14.04 25.99
CA LEU A 332 25.25 -14.08 25.04
C LEU A 332 24.97 -13.19 23.83
N LEU A 333 23.77 -13.28 23.24
CA LEU A 333 23.36 -12.46 22.11
C LEU A 333 23.44 -10.96 22.45
N LEU A 334 22.97 -10.54 23.63
CA LEU A 334 22.98 -9.14 24.07
C LEU A 334 24.39 -8.59 24.35
N LYS A 335 25.35 -9.47 24.66
CA LYS A 335 26.76 -9.11 24.90
C LYS A 335 27.58 -9.00 23.61
N LEU A 336 27.03 -9.40 22.46
CA LEU A 336 27.75 -9.30 21.20
C LEU A 336 27.98 -7.84 20.79
N PRO A 337 29.10 -7.55 20.10
CA PRO A 337 29.27 -6.29 19.39
C PRO A 337 28.06 -6.00 18.49
N THR A 338 27.64 -4.73 18.41
CA THR A 338 26.43 -4.30 17.71
C THR A 338 26.33 -4.84 16.28
N ILE A 339 27.45 -4.90 15.55
CA ILE A 339 27.50 -5.43 14.18
C ILE A 339 27.14 -6.94 14.15
N LEU A 340 27.72 -7.74 15.05
CA LEU A 340 27.45 -9.17 15.11
C LEU A 340 26.02 -9.45 15.59
N PHE A 341 25.54 -8.68 16.57
CA PHE A 341 24.14 -8.74 17.00
C PHE A 341 23.19 -8.48 15.82
N GLN A 342 23.44 -7.41 15.05
CA GLN A 342 22.62 -7.06 13.88
C GLN A 342 22.62 -8.16 12.83
N GLU A 343 23.77 -8.75 12.52
CA GLU A 343 23.85 -9.86 11.56
C GLU A 343 23.10 -11.09 12.04
N ILE A 344 23.24 -11.50 13.31
CA ILE A 344 22.49 -12.67 13.83
C ILE A 344 20.99 -12.40 13.84
N VAL A 345 20.57 -11.24 14.36
CA VAL A 345 19.15 -10.85 14.38
C VAL A 345 18.58 -10.72 12.96
N ARG A 346 19.42 -10.48 11.94
CA ARG A 346 19.00 -10.47 10.55
C ARG A 346 18.57 -11.86 10.03
N PHE A 347 19.04 -12.95 10.63
CA PHE A 347 18.67 -14.32 10.26
C PHE A 347 17.49 -14.91 11.04
N ILE A 348 17.11 -14.28 12.17
CA ILE A 348 15.94 -14.66 12.99
C ILE A 348 14.63 -14.21 12.33
#